data_AF-A0A0C2WS32-F1
#
_entry.id   AF-A0A0C2WS32-F1
#
_cell.length_a   1.000
_cell.length_b   1.000
_cell.length_c   1.000
_cell.angle_alpha   90.00
_cell.angle_beta   90.00
_cell.angle_gamma   90.00
#
_symmetry.space_group_name_H-M   'P 1'
#
loop_
_entity.id
_entity.type
_entity.pdbx_description
1 polymer ?
#
loop_
_entity_poly.entity_id
_entity_poly.type
_entity_poly.pdbx_seq_one_letter_code
_entity_poly.pdbx_strand_id
1 'polypeptide(L)'
;MRIDISKNPAPVSSTFERKTMFQIEADSTEIGVARLLEEFGNNYKMEIIRCAFASERAMIPVPPNLSYQYPDGMPRGRLGVVLSVIPAKNRRVFLAFAIQLVDWQMLWAPTSVFVDAAKLLMHNPIAGNIMKDIWRKWDVNNDIPLPAGVQRVWNGETKKSEVLYVKTRLPYLS
;
A
#
# COMPACT_ATOMS: atom_id res chain seq x y z
N MET A 1 40.13 -14.97 -17.79
CA MET A 1 38.87 -15.52 -17.21
C MET A 1 37.73 -14.64 -17.70
N ARG A 2 37.00 -15.08 -18.74
CA ARG A 2 35.86 -14.34 -19.32
C ARG A 2 34.61 -14.68 -18.52
N ILE A 3 33.99 -13.67 -17.92
CA ILE A 3 32.69 -13.83 -17.25
C ILE A 3 31.64 -13.74 -18.35
N ASP A 4 30.94 -14.85 -18.55
CA ASP A 4 29.84 -14.96 -19.50
C ASP A 4 28.59 -14.33 -18.88
N ILE A 5 28.14 -13.20 -19.42
CA ILE A 5 27.01 -12.41 -18.92
C ILE A 5 25.68 -12.88 -19.56
N SER A 6 25.68 -13.99 -20.32
CA SER A 6 24.52 -14.42 -21.11
C SER A 6 23.44 -15.20 -20.34
N LYS A 7 23.43 -15.19 -19.01
CA LYS A 7 22.41 -15.86 -18.20
C LYS A 7 21.82 -14.92 -17.15
N ASN A 8 21.32 -13.78 -17.61
CA ASN A 8 20.29 -13.09 -16.86
C ASN A 8 18.94 -13.68 -17.31
N PRO A 9 18.21 -14.45 -16.49
CA PRO A 9 16.86 -14.85 -16.86
C PRO A 9 16.04 -13.58 -17.06
N ALA A 10 15.40 -13.47 -18.23
CA ALA A 10 14.40 -12.45 -18.48
C ALA A 10 13.37 -12.44 -17.33
N PRO A 11 12.83 -11.28 -16.93
CA PRO A 11 11.94 -11.20 -15.79
C PRO A 11 10.71 -12.07 -16.04
N VAL A 12 10.64 -13.20 -15.31
CA VAL A 12 9.56 -14.19 -15.39
C VAL A 12 8.21 -13.60 -14.95
N SER A 13 8.19 -12.38 -14.40
CA SER A 13 7.01 -11.72 -13.83
C SER A 13 6.06 -11.10 -14.87
N SER A 14 6.54 -10.49 -15.96
CA SER A 14 5.66 -9.68 -16.82
C SER A 14 4.68 -10.48 -17.69
N THR A 15 5.06 -11.68 -18.11
CA THR A 15 4.22 -12.51 -19.01
C THR A 15 3.19 -13.31 -18.24
N PHE A 16 3.50 -13.70 -17.00
CA PHE A 16 2.56 -14.32 -16.07
C PHE A 16 1.50 -13.30 -15.62
N GLU A 17 1.93 -12.12 -15.17
CA GLU A 17 1.03 -11.04 -14.73
C GLU A 17 0.07 -10.59 -15.85
N ARG A 18 0.54 -10.51 -17.10
CA ARG A 18 -0.33 -10.18 -18.26
C ARG A 18 -1.38 -11.26 -18.54
N LYS A 19 -1.00 -12.54 -18.52
CA LYS A 19 -1.96 -13.63 -18.74
C LYS A 19 -3.04 -13.66 -17.66
N THR A 20 -2.65 -13.43 -16.40
CA THR A 20 -3.59 -13.32 -15.27
C THR A 20 -4.51 -12.11 -15.41
N MET A 21 -4.00 -10.96 -15.86
CA MET A 21 -4.80 -9.76 -16.08
C MET A 21 -5.87 -9.95 -17.16
N PHE A 22 -5.53 -10.54 -18.32
CA PHE A 22 -6.50 -10.85 -19.38
C PHE A 22 -7.55 -11.86 -18.92
N GLN A 23 -7.16 -12.86 -18.12
CA GLN A 23 -8.12 -13.82 -17.56
C GLN A 23 -9.10 -13.13 -16.61
N ILE A 24 -8.61 -12.28 -15.70
CA ILE A 24 -9.46 -11.51 -14.78
C ILE A 24 -10.41 -10.58 -15.54
N GLU A 25 -9.96 -9.93 -16.62
CA GLU A 25 -10.79 -9.08 -17.47
C GLU A 25 -11.91 -9.86 -18.18
N ALA A 26 -11.57 -11.03 -18.73
CA ALA A 26 -12.53 -11.94 -19.35
C ALA A 26 -13.56 -12.43 -18.32
N ASP A 27 -13.09 -12.95 -17.18
CA ASP A 27 -13.93 -13.45 -16.08
C ASP A 27 -14.87 -12.34 -15.56
N SER A 28 -14.37 -11.10 -15.44
CA SER A 28 -15.15 -9.95 -14.93
C SER A 28 -16.26 -9.53 -15.89
N THR A 29 -16.02 -9.70 -17.19
CA THR A 29 -16.99 -9.39 -18.25
C THR A 29 -18.07 -10.47 -18.34
N GLU A 30 -17.70 -11.74 -18.15
CA GLU A 30 -18.58 -12.90 -18.30
C GLU A 30 -19.44 -13.17 -17.04
N ILE A 31 -18.83 -13.12 -15.86
CA ILE A 31 -19.45 -13.56 -14.59
C ILE A 31 -19.89 -12.36 -13.74
N GLY A 32 -19.27 -11.20 -13.95
CA GLY A 32 -19.49 -9.98 -13.19
C GLY A 32 -18.66 -9.95 -11.89
N VAL A 33 -18.08 -8.78 -11.59
CA VAL A 33 -17.13 -8.58 -10.47
C VAL A 33 -17.71 -8.98 -9.11
N ALA A 34 -18.99 -8.68 -8.85
CA ALA A 34 -19.62 -9.02 -7.56
C ALA A 34 -19.65 -10.53 -7.31
N ARG A 35 -19.98 -11.31 -8.33
CA ARG A 35 -20.05 -12.77 -8.26
C ARG A 35 -18.66 -13.41 -8.20
N LEU A 36 -17.68 -12.84 -8.90
CA LEU A 36 -16.26 -13.23 -8.74
C LEU A 36 -15.75 -13.01 -7.31
N LEU A 37 -16.16 -11.91 -6.66
CA LEU A 37 -15.77 -11.65 -5.28
C LEU A 37 -16.49 -12.57 -4.27
N GLU A 38 -17.63 -13.15 -4.61
CA GLU A 38 -18.31 -14.14 -3.76
C GLU A 38 -17.74 -15.55 -3.95
N GLU A 39 -17.45 -15.95 -5.19
CA GLU A 39 -17.06 -17.32 -5.54
C GLU A 39 -15.57 -17.61 -5.29
N PHE A 40 -14.69 -16.60 -5.32
CA PHE A 40 -13.25 -16.82 -5.27
C PHE A 40 -12.60 -16.47 -3.92
N GLY A 41 -11.58 -17.26 -3.53
CA GLY A 41 -10.82 -17.09 -2.29
C GLY A 41 -9.94 -15.83 -2.26
N ASN A 42 -9.42 -15.49 -1.08
CA ASN A 42 -8.66 -14.25 -0.84
C ASN A 42 -7.44 -14.07 -1.76
N ASN A 43 -6.80 -15.16 -2.19
CA ASN A 43 -5.68 -15.09 -3.13
C ASN A 43 -6.09 -14.51 -4.48
N TYR A 44 -7.25 -14.91 -5.01
CA TYR A 44 -7.76 -14.39 -6.28
C TYR A 44 -8.20 -12.93 -6.15
N LYS A 45 -8.85 -12.57 -5.03
CA LYS A 45 -9.20 -11.16 -4.72
C LYS A 45 -7.97 -10.26 -4.67
N MET A 46 -6.90 -10.74 -4.03
CA MET A 46 -5.60 -10.02 -4.01
C MET A 46 -5.04 -9.84 -5.41
N GLU A 47 -5.21 -10.83 -6.28
CA GLU A 47 -4.71 -10.78 -7.65
C GLU A 47 -5.50 -9.80 -8.51
N ILE A 48 -6.84 -9.75 -8.36
CA ILE A 48 -7.66 -8.68 -8.96
C ILE A 48 -7.15 -7.30 -8.52
N ILE A 49 -6.92 -7.11 -7.23
CA ILE A 49 -6.42 -5.85 -6.68
C ILE A 49 -5.03 -5.51 -7.23
N ARG A 50 -4.13 -6.49 -7.33
CA ARG A 50 -2.80 -6.32 -7.93
C ARG A 50 -2.90 -5.89 -9.38
N CYS A 51 -3.73 -6.56 -10.18
CA CYS A 51 -3.94 -6.23 -11.58
C CYS A 51 -4.53 -4.82 -11.72
N ALA A 52 -5.56 -4.48 -10.94
CA ALA A 52 -6.15 -3.14 -10.95
C ALA A 52 -5.11 -2.05 -10.67
N PHE A 53 -4.23 -2.25 -9.68
CA PHE A 53 -3.16 -1.31 -9.36
C PHE A 53 -2.02 -1.28 -10.38
N ALA A 54 -1.73 -2.40 -11.03
CA ALA A 54 -0.69 -2.47 -12.06
C ALA A 54 -1.10 -1.72 -13.35
N SER A 55 -2.41 -1.65 -13.63
CA SER A 55 -2.96 -0.97 -14.81
C SER A 55 -3.13 0.54 -14.63
N GLU A 56 -3.15 1.02 -13.39
CA GLU A 56 -3.39 2.43 -13.06
C GLU A 56 -2.09 3.18 -12.74
N ARG A 57 -2.12 4.51 -12.77
CA ARG A 57 -1.00 5.31 -12.25
C ARG A 57 -0.90 5.14 -10.73
N ALA A 58 0.32 5.23 -10.20
CA ALA A 58 0.56 5.22 -8.76
C ALA A 58 -0.37 6.22 -8.03
N MET A 59 -1.16 5.73 -7.08
CA MET A 59 -2.08 6.55 -6.28
C MET A 59 -1.33 7.56 -5.39
N ILE A 60 -0.16 7.13 -4.88
CA ILE A 60 0.73 7.95 -4.05
C ILE A 60 2.08 7.98 -4.78
N PRO A 61 2.26 8.87 -5.77
CA PRO A 61 3.50 8.92 -6.53
C PRO A 61 4.65 9.37 -5.62
N VAL A 62 5.61 8.48 -5.39
CA VAL A 62 6.82 8.75 -4.62
C VAL A 62 8.02 8.72 -5.57
N PRO A 63 8.70 9.86 -5.79
CA PRO A 63 9.92 9.89 -6.57
C PRO A 63 10.98 8.92 -6.02
N PRO A 64 11.67 8.13 -6.86
CA PRO A 64 12.64 7.13 -6.39
C PRO A 64 13.74 7.72 -5.48
N ASN A 65 14.23 8.93 -5.80
CA ASN A 65 15.22 9.65 -5.00
C ASN A 65 14.75 9.89 -3.57
N LEU A 66 13.45 10.09 -3.35
CA LEU A 66 12.90 10.33 -2.02
C LEU A 66 12.94 9.05 -1.17
N SER A 67 12.70 7.88 -1.78
CA SER A 67 12.82 6.59 -1.09
C SER A 67 14.24 6.33 -0.61
N TYR A 68 15.25 6.67 -1.41
CA TYR A 68 16.67 6.53 -1.02
C TYR A 68 17.11 7.53 0.05
N GLN A 69 16.47 8.70 0.14
CA GLN A 69 16.77 9.71 1.18
C GLN A 69 16.23 9.31 2.55
N TYR A 70 15.20 8.46 2.59
CA TYR A 70 14.51 8.08 3.82
C TYR A 70 14.47 6.55 3.99
N PRO A 71 15.64 5.87 4.01
CA PRO A 71 15.70 4.42 4.12
C PRO A 71 15.10 3.93 5.45
N ASP A 72 15.16 4.74 6.51
CA ASP A 72 14.62 4.41 7.85
C ASP A 72 13.25 5.06 8.13
N GLY A 73 12.64 5.65 7.11
CA GLY A 73 11.38 6.36 7.22
C GLY A 73 11.51 7.89 7.22
N MET A 74 10.36 8.54 7.18
CA MET A 74 10.22 9.97 6.91
C MET A 74 9.76 10.74 8.16
N PRO A 75 10.39 11.90 8.47
CA PRO A 75 9.92 12.78 9.54
C PRO A 75 8.48 13.27 9.31
N ARG A 76 7.69 13.44 10.39
CA ARG A 76 6.27 13.87 10.30
C ARG A 76 6.08 15.13 9.47
N GLY A 77 6.90 16.15 9.72
CA GLY A 77 6.82 17.43 9.01
C GLY A 77 7.15 17.34 7.51
N ARG A 78 7.68 16.21 7.02
CA ARG A 78 7.98 15.97 5.60
C ARG A 78 6.90 15.16 4.89
N LEU A 79 6.03 14.45 5.62
CA LEU A 79 4.96 13.64 5.02
C LEU A 79 4.00 14.48 4.16
N GLY A 80 3.73 15.72 4.56
CA GLY A 80 2.89 16.63 3.78
C GLY A 80 3.43 16.90 2.37
N VAL A 81 4.76 16.87 2.18
CA VAL A 81 5.40 17.04 0.86
C VAL A 81 5.15 15.84 -0.05
N VAL A 82 5.17 14.63 0.51
CA VAL A 82 4.82 13.42 -0.25
C VAL A 82 3.35 13.46 -0.64
N LEU A 83 2.48 13.87 0.28
CA LEU A 83 1.04 13.82 0.09
C LEU A 83 0.49 15.00 -0.70
N SER A 84 1.23 16.11 -0.83
CA SER A 84 0.80 17.29 -1.59
C SER A 84 0.64 17.04 -3.09
N VAL A 85 1.27 15.99 -3.61
CA VAL A 85 1.10 15.55 -5.01
C VAL A 85 -0.32 15.01 -5.27
N ILE A 86 -1.02 14.57 -4.21
CA ILE A 86 -2.39 14.11 -4.29
C ILE A 86 -3.32 15.31 -4.08
N PRO A 87 -4.27 15.56 -5.00
CA PRO A 87 -5.25 16.62 -4.84
C PRO A 87 -5.97 16.50 -3.49
N ALA A 88 -6.03 17.60 -2.72
CA ALA A 88 -6.57 17.60 -1.36
C ALA A 88 -7.98 16.98 -1.28
N LYS A 89 -8.83 17.23 -2.28
CA LYS A 89 -10.18 16.65 -2.38
C LYS A 89 -10.22 15.11 -2.44
N ASN A 90 -9.17 14.48 -2.95
CA ASN A 90 -9.09 13.02 -3.14
C ASN A 90 -8.19 12.34 -2.09
N ARG A 91 -7.29 13.10 -1.47
CA ARG A 91 -6.26 12.57 -0.56
C ARG A 91 -6.85 11.80 0.61
N ARG A 92 -7.90 12.31 1.25
CA ARG A 92 -8.57 11.61 2.36
C ARG A 92 -9.11 10.25 1.92
N VAL A 93 -9.78 10.18 0.78
CA VAL A 93 -10.33 8.94 0.23
C VAL A 93 -9.23 7.93 -0.07
N PHE A 94 -8.16 8.38 -0.74
CA PHE A 94 -7.04 7.51 -1.09
C PHE A 94 -6.29 7.00 0.15
N LEU A 95 -6.08 7.85 1.16
CA LEU A 95 -5.42 7.43 2.39
C LEU A 95 -6.30 6.53 3.25
N ALA A 96 -7.61 6.74 3.26
CA ALA A 96 -8.55 5.82 3.92
C ALA A 96 -8.50 4.44 3.27
N PHE A 97 -8.53 4.40 1.94
CA PHE A 97 -8.36 3.16 1.18
C PHE A 97 -7.00 2.50 1.48
N ALA A 98 -5.91 3.27 1.48
CA ALA A 98 -4.58 2.75 1.77
C ALA A 98 -4.49 2.12 3.18
N ILE A 99 -5.15 2.72 4.18
CA ILE A 99 -5.24 2.13 5.53
C ILE A 99 -6.00 0.81 5.48
N GLN A 100 -7.15 0.75 4.81
CA GLN A 100 -7.93 -0.49 4.69
C GLN A 100 -7.16 -1.59 3.98
N LEU A 101 -6.39 -1.25 2.94
CA LEU A 101 -5.53 -2.19 2.23
C LEU A 101 -4.44 -2.77 3.15
N VAL A 102 -3.76 -1.92 3.93
CA VAL A 102 -2.76 -2.37 4.91
C VAL A 102 -3.42 -3.24 5.98
N ASP A 103 -4.57 -2.83 6.53
CA ASP A 103 -5.31 -3.59 7.54
C ASP A 103 -5.69 -4.98 7.02
N TRP A 104 -6.16 -5.05 5.78
CA TRP A 104 -6.50 -6.32 5.14
C TRP A 104 -5.25 -7.18 4.92
N GLN A 105 -4.12 -6.61 4.47
CA GLN A 105 -2.87 -7.33 4.29
C GLN A 105 -2.23 -7.80 5.61
N MET A 106 -2.38 -7.03 6.70
CA MET A 106 -1.92 -7.41 8.05
C MET A 106 -2.52 -8.73 8.53
N LEU A 107 -3.71 -9.11 8.05
CA LEU A 107 -4.36 -10.37 8.39
C LEU A 107 -3.62 -11.60 7.83
N TRP A 108 -2.91 -11.44 6.72
CA TRP A 108 -2.35 -12.57 5.94
C TRP A 108 -0.82 -12.54 5.88
N ALA A 109 -0.20 -11.37 5.84
CA ALA A 109 1.24 -11.19 5.61
C ALA A 109 1.82 -10.01 6.40
N PRO A 110 1.89 -10.08 7.75
CA PRO A 110 2.28 -8.96 8.58
C PRO A 110 3.74 -8.50 8.39
N THR A 111 4.63 -9.36 7.89
CA THR A 111 6.07 -9.08 7.80
C THR A 111 6.45 -8.19 6.61
N SER A 112 5.71 -8.23 5.50
CA SER A 112 5.98 -7.49 4.26
C SER A 112 4.93 -6.45 3.89
N VAL A 113 3.88 -6.30 4.71
CA VAL A 113 2.70 -5.48 4.43
C VAL A 113 2.99 -4.09 3.85
N PHE A 114 3.94 -3.34 4.40
CA PHE A 114 4.23 -1.99 3.91
C PHE A 114 5.00 -1.97 2.60
N VAL A 115 5.81 -2.99 2.33
CA VAL A 115 6.50 -3.17 1.04
C VAL A 115 5.47 -3.54 -0.04
N ASP A 116 4.55 -4.46 0.28
CA ASP A 116 3.49 -4.87 -0.62
C ASP A 116 2.51 -3.71 -0.92
N ALA A 117 2.11 -2.96 0.12
CA ALA A 117 1.32 -1.75 -0.05
C ALA A 117 2.06 -0.68 -0.87
N ALA A 118 3.37 -0.50 -0.67
CA ALA A 118 4.16 0.44 -1.48
C ALA A 118 4.28 -0.02 -2.94
N LYS A 119 4.42 -1.33 -3.20
CA LYS A 119 4.39 -1.88 -4.55
C LYS A 119 3.06 -1.55 -5.26
N LEU A 120 1.93 -1.70 -4.57
CA LEU A 120 0.60 -1.44 -5.13
C LEU A 120 0.29 0.04 -5.31
N LEU A 121 0.48 0.83 -4.26
CA LEU A 121 0.00 2.22 -4.20
C LEU A 121 1.01 3.24 -4.74
N MET A 122 2.31 2.94 -4.64
CA MET A 122 3.40 3.85 -5.00
C MET A 122 4.19 3.36 -6.21
N HIS A 123 3.96 2.14 -6.67
CA HIS A 123 4.76 1.44 -7.69
C HIS A 123 6.26 1.40 -7.36
N ASN A 124 6.59 1.44 -6.07
CA ASN A 124 7.97 1.52 -5.60
C ASN A 124 8.12 0.74 -4.28
N PRO A 125 8.55 -0.52 -4.31
CA PRO A 125 8.67 -1.34 -3.10
C PRO A 125 9.69 -0.79 -2.09
N ILE A 126 10.69 -0.02 -2.55
CA ILE A 126 11.69 0.63 -1.68
C ILE A 126 11.03 1.71 -0.81
N ALA A 127 9.89 2.26 -1.24
CA ALA A 127 9.12 3.22 -0.47
C ALA A 127 8.34 2.61 0.71
N GLY A 128 8.54 1.34 1.05
CA GLY A 128 7.85 0.66 2.15
C GLY A 128 7.92 1.42 3.49
N ASN A 129 9.07 2.01 3.83
CA ASN A 129 9.18 2.80 5.06
C ASN A 129 8.44 4.14 5.01
N ILE A 130 8.30 4.74 3.81
CA ILE A 130 7.45 5.91 3.61
C ILE A 130 5.98 5.51 3.76
N MET A 131 5.55 4.39 3.16
CA MET A 131 4.19 3.87 3.29
C MET A 131 3.83 3.57 4.75
N LYS A 132 4.76 2.93 5.48
CA LYS A 132 4.63 2.69 6.93
C LYS A 132 4.43 3.98 7.70
N ASP A 133 5.18 5.02 7.37
CA ASP A 133 5.09 6.29 8.08
C ASP A 133 3.86 7.11 7.72
N ILE A 134 3.38 7.07 6.46
CA ILE A 134 2.07 7.63 6.09
C ILE A 134 0.97 6.96 6.91
N TRP A 135 0.92 5.63 6.92
CA TRP A 135 -0.07 4.87 7.70
C TRP A 135 0.01 5.20 9.20
N ARG A 136 1.23 5.24 9.75
CA ARG A 136 1.47 5.43 11.19
C ARG A 136 1.24 6.85 11.69
N LYS A 137 1.59 7.86 10.90
CA LYS A 137 1.75 9.25 11.37
C LYS A 137 0.76 10.23 10.76
N TRP A 138 -0.07 9.84 9.79
CA TRP A 138 -1.03 10.75 9.17
C TRP A 138 -2.44 10.56 9.74
N ASP A 139 -3.08 11.68 10.07
CA ASP A 139 -4.49 11.75 10.40
C ASP A 139 -5.29 11.93 9.11
N VAL A 140 -5.94 10.86 8.68
CA VAL A 140 -6.72 10.84 7.44
C VAL A 140 -8.00 11.65 7.55
N ASN A 141 -8.61 11.75 8.73
CA ASN A 141 -9.87 12.47 8.92
C ASN A 141 -9.65 13.97 8.79
N ASN A 142 -8.59 14.46 9.44
CA ASN A 142 -8.24 15.88 9.43
C ASN A 142 -7.33 16.27 8.27
N ASP A 143 -6.70 15.30 7.60
CA ASP A 143 -5.69 15.48 6.56
C ASP A 143 -4.46 16.28 7.02
N ILE A 144 -3.94 15.90 8.18
CA ILE A 144 -2.78 16.53 8.82
C ILE A 144 -1.87 15.47 9.45
N PRO A 145 -0.60 15.79 9.78
CA PRO A 145 0.22 14.91 10.60
C PRO A 145 -0.40 14.73 12.01
N LEU A 146 -0.39 13.50 12.51
CA LEU A 146 -0.70 13.20 13.91
C LEU A 146 0.28 13.92 14.85
N PRO A 147 -0.18 14.37 16.03
CA PRO A 147 0.69 14.99 17.03
C PRO A 147 1.88 14.12 17.44
N ALA A 148 2.92 14.75 17.97
CA ALA A 148 4.03 14.02 18.57
C ALA A 148 3.51 13.14 19.72
N GLY A 149 3.99 11.90 19.80
CA GLY A 149 3.52 10.93 20.79
C GLY A 149 2.21 10.23 20.43
N VAL A 150 1.59 10.54 19.29
CA VAL A 150 0.42 9.83 18.75
C VAL A 150 0.85 9.03 17.51
N GLN A 151 0.32 7.81 17.37
CA GLN A 151 0.53 6.98 16.19
C GLN A 151 -0.61 5.99 15.95
N ARG A 152 -0.78 5.61 14.68
CA ARG A 152 -1.58 4.45 14.30
C ARG A 152 -0.82 3.17 14.62
N VAL A 153 -1.53 2.20 15.19
CA VAL A 153 -1.04 0.86 15.48
C VAL A 153 -2.06 -0.17 15.00
N TRP A 154 -1.58 -1.36 14.67
CA TRP A 154 -2.43 -2.49 14.38
C TRP A 154 -2.91 -3.12 15.69
N ASN A 155 -4.22 -3.24 15.86
CA ASN A 155 -4.80 -3.98 16.98
C ASN A 155 -5.04 -5.43 16.55
N GLY A 156 -4.26 -6.35 17.13
CA GLY A 156 -4.33 -7.78 16.82
C GLY A 156 -5.60 -8.48 17.28
N GLU A 157 -6.35 -7.89 18.22
CA GLU A 157 -7.62 -8.40 18.73
C GLU A 157 -8.78 -7.94 17.85
N THR A 158 -8.89 -6.63 17.62
CA THR A 158 -9.97 -6.03 16.81
C THR A 158 -9.74 -6.19 15.30
N LYS A 159 -8.54 -6.62 14.90
CA LYS A 159 -8.14 -6.80 13.50
C LYS A 159 -8.28 -5.51 12.68
N LYS A 160 -7.99 -4.36 13.31
CA LYS A 160 -8.11 -3.03 12.72
C LYS A 160 -7.00 -2.12 13.18
N SER A 161 -6.72 -1.10 12.37
CA SER A 161 -5.88 0.02 12.78
C SER A 161 -6.57 0.94 13.79
N GLU A 162 -5.85 1.32 14.84
CA GLU A 162 -6.29 2.26 15.88
C GLU A 162 -5.25 3.36 16.07
N VAL A 163 -5.69 4.57 16.40
CA VAL A 163 -4.79 5.71 16.68
C VAL A 163 -4.71 5.91 18.18
N LEU A 164 -3.51 5.75 18.73
CA LEU A 164 -3.27 5.76 20.17
C LEU A 164 -2.16 6.72 20.56
N TYR A 165 -2.20 7.18 21.81
CA TYR A 165 -1.02 7.75 22.46
C TYR A 165 0.00 6.66 22.73
N VAL A 166 1.24 6.84 22.26
CA VAL A 166 2.33 5.84 22.36
C VAL A 166 2.62 5.46 23.82
N LYS A 167 2.64 6.46 24.72
CA LYS A 167 3.02 6.28 26.12
C LYS A 167 1.93 5.58 26.94
N THR A 168 0.67 5.98 26.75
CA THR A 168 -0.45 5.52 27.60
C THR A 168 -1.24 4.39 26.96
N ARG A 169 -1.08 4.17 25.65
CA ARG A 169 -1.91 3.25 24.84
C ARG A 169 -3.40 3.57 24.85
N LEU A 170 -3.78 4.78 25.32
CA LEU A 170 -5.15 5.24 25.29
C LEU A 170 -5.54 5.73 23.88
N PRO A 171 -6.82 5.62 23.49
CA PRO A 171 -7.33 6.16 22.25
C PRO A 171 -7.05 7.64 22.08
N TYR A 172 -6.66 8.04 20.87
CA TYR A 172 -6.61 9.44 20.46
C TYR A 172 -7.98 9.85 19.91
N LEU A 173 -8.60 10.83 20.55
CA LEU A 173 -9.83 11.46 20.08
C LEU A 173 -9.44 12.76 19.38
N SER A 174 -9.66 12.81 18.07
CA SER A 174 -9.38 13.95 17.19
C SER A 174 -10.57 14.89 17.09
#